data_AF-A0A382XCN5-F1
#
_entry.id   AF-A0A382XCN5-F1
#
_cell.length_a   1.000
_cell.length_b   1.000
_cell.length_c   1.000
_cell.angle_alpha   90.00
_cell.angle_beta   90.00
_cell.angle_gamma   90.00
#
_symmetry.space_group_name_H-M   'P 1'
#
loop_
_entity.id
_entity.type
_entity.pdbx_description
1 polymer ?
#
loop_
_entity_poly.entity_id
_entity_poly.type
_entity_poly.pdbx_seq_one_letter_code
_entity_poly.pdbx_strand_id
1 'polypeptide(L)'
;MPNNAPVRYFPMDQTSPINWTGLHGAAEGLAVAQTSRACNAPIIVVADNARRLRVLADEITFFIGSDSTVPIIQFPDRECLPYDTVSPHPDITSERLKTLSRLTEVSNGILLLTVSTLSQRLPPPHYVLGQSFALSSGTNIDNANLRTRLVMAGYVSVSQVTYPGEYAVRGGVIDIYPMGSDQPFRLDLFGDQVERIRFFNPETQKSTHSTDSIELLPGREYPTSDDAISLFRANFRRLFEGDPQKHLIYRALSERRLPAGLDYFWPLFFD
;
A
#
# COMPACT_ATOMS: atom_id res chain seq x y z
N MET A 1 -15.24 44.42 -18.85
CA MET A 1 -14.03 43.99 -18.12
C MET A 1 -14.44 42.82 -17.24
N PRO A 2 -13.93 41.59 -17.43
CA PRO A 2 -14.16 40.55 -16.45
C PRO A 2 -13.51 40.96 -15.14
N ASN A 3 -14.24 40.80 -14.05
CA ASN A 3 -13.84 41.18 -12.72
C ASN A 3 -12.66 40.28 -12.29
N ASN A 4 -11.44 40.81 -12.24
CA ASN A 4 -10.23 40.11 -11.81
C ASN A 4 -10.20 39.96 -10.28
N ALA A 5 -11.29 39.45 -9.69
CA ALA A 5 -11.26 39.01 -8.31
C ALA A 5 -10.30 37.80 -8.23
N PRO A 6 -9.37 37.76 -7.26
CA PRO A 6 -8.48 36.62 -7.11
C PRO A 6 -9.29 35.33 -6.98
N VAL A 7 -8.95 34.31 -7.77
CA VAL A 7 -9.57 33.00 -7.68
C VAL A 7 -9.41 32.50 -6.25
N ARG A 8 -10.53 32.26 -5.57
CA ARG A 8 -10.50 31.69 -4.22
C ARG A 8 -10.35 30.18 -4.36
N TYR A 9 -9.16 29.72 -4.00
CA TYR A 9 -8.81 28.30 -4.00
C TYR A 9 -9.37 27.56 -2.78
N PHE A 10 -9.65 28.26 -1.67
CA PHE A 10 -10.06 27.65 -0.39
C PHE A 10 -11.23 28.38 0.28
N PRO A 11 -12.10 27.64 0.99
CA PRO A 11 -13.18 28.22 1.78
C PRO A 11 -12.65 29.06 2.94
N MET A 12 -13.43 30.06 3.36
CA MET A 12 -13.06 30.95 4.48
C MET A 12 -13.25 30.30 5.86
N ASP A 13 -14.00 29.19 5.90
CA ASP A 13 -14.22 28.36 7.09
C ASP A 13 -14.21 26.87 6.71
N GLN A 14 -14.17 25.98 7.69
CA GLN A 14 -14.08 24.53 7.47
C GLN A 14 -15.38 23.87 6.98
N THR A 15 -16.48 24.61 6.91
CA THR A 15 -17.84 24.08 6.73
C THR A 15 -18.51 24.51 5.42
N SER A 16 -18.05 25.60 4.82
CA SER A 16 -18.65 26.20 3.64
C SER A 16 -17.94 25.70 2.38
N PRO A 17 -18.57 24.89 1.51
CA PRO A 17 -17.94 24.48 0.26
C PRO A 17 -17.75 25.68 -0.68
N ILE A 18 -16.67 25.68 -1.47
CA ILE A 18 -16.52 26.54 -2.64
C ILE A 18 -16.88 25.72 -3.88
N ASN A 19 -17.78 26.26 -4.69
CA ASN A 19 -18.13 25.68 -5.99
C ASN A 19 -17.35 26.41 -7.10
N TRP A 20 -16.49 25.69 -7.80
CA TRP A 20 -15.90 26.19 -9.04
C TRP A 20 -16.89 25.96 -10.20
N THR A 21 -17.22 27.03 -10.93
CA THR A 21 -18.18 26.99 -12.05
C THR A 21 -17.50 27.42 -13.34
N GLY A 22 -18.04 27.00 -14.50
CA GLY A 22 -17.48 27.35 -15.80
C GLY A 22 -16.19 26.60 -16.16
N LEU A 23 -15.94 25.47 -15.48
CA LEU A 23 -14.84 24.57 -15.82
C LEU A 23 -15.24 23.76 -17.06
N HIS A 24 -14.52 23.96 -18.16
CA HIS A 24 -14.73 23.26 -19.42
C HIS A 24 -13.46 22.52 -19.84
N GLY A 25 -13.61 21.31 -20.39
CA GLY A 25 -12.47 20.47 -20.78
C GLY A 25 -11.55 20.21 -19.58
N ALA A 26 -10.25 20.45 -19.77
CA ALA A 26 -9.21 20.20 -18.77
C ALA A 26 -9.10 21.31 -17.69
N ALA A 27 -10.04 22.25 -17.63
CA ALA A 27 -9.99 23.35 -16.66
C ALA A 27 -10.04 22.87 -15.20
N GLU A 28 -10.62 21.69 -14.92
CA GLU A 28 -10.63 21.12 -13.57
C GLU A 28 -9.22 20.71 -13.12
N GLY A 29 -8.49 19.95 -13.93
CA GLY A 29 -7.09 19.62 -13.62
C GLY A 29 -6.20 20.86 -13.51
N LEU A 30 -6.42 21.90 -14.32
CA LEU A 30 -5.72 23.18 -14.19
C LEU A 30 -6.03 23.86 -12.84
N ALA A 31 -7.29 23.91 -12.44
CA ALA A 31 -7.71 24.52 -11.18
C ALA A 31 -7.08 23.80 -9.98
N VAL A 32 -7.07 22.46 -9.98
CA VAL A 32 -6.39 21.66 -8.96
C VAL A 32 -4.88 21.94 -8.94
N ALA A 33 -4.22 21.95 -10.10
CA ALA A 33 -2.78 22.21 -10.20
C ALA A 33 -2.38 23.63 -9.76
N GLN A 34 -3.23 24.64 -9.97
CA GLN A 34 -3.00 25.98 -9.43
C GLN A 34 -3.21 26.03 -7.92
N THR A 35 -4.26 25.35 -7.43
CA THR A 35 -4.58 25.24 -5.99
C THR A 35 -3.42 24.61 -5.23
N SER A 36 -2.81 23.56 -5.77
CA SER A 36 -1.67 22.86 -5.13
C SER A 36 -0.41 23.71 -5.05
N ARG A 37 -0.18 24.63 -5.99
CA ARG A 37 0.93 25.59 -5.92
C ARG A 37 0.67 26.74 -4.95
N ALA A 38 -0.59 27.13 -4.82
CA ALA A 38 -1.01 28.20 -3.91
C ALA A 38 -1.09 27.74 -2.44
N CYS A 39 -1.04 26.44 -2.18
CA CYS A 39 -1.25 25.85 -0.86
C CYS A 39 -0.05 25.05 -0.39
N ASN A 40 0.37 25.28 0.87
CA ASN A 40 1.37 24.45 1.53
C ASN A 40 0.70 23.39 2.41
N ALA A 41 -0.24 22.64 1.83
CA ALA A 41 -0.92 21.52 2.48
C ALA A 41 -1.28 20.44 1.45
N PRO A 42 -1.49 19.17 1.88
CA PRO A 42 -1.93 18.12 0.98
C PRO A 42 -3.36 18.37 0.50
N ILE A 43 -3.60 18.19 -0.80
CA ILE A 43 -4.92 18.27 -1.42
C ILE A 43 -5.38 16.88 -1.76
N ILE A 44 -6.58 16.52 -1.33
CA ILE A 44 -7.22 15.25 -1.69
C ILE A 44 -8.24 15.52 -2.80
N VAL A 45 -8.02 14.92 -3.96
CA VAL A 45 -8.93 14.98 -5.10
C VAL A 45 -9.67 13.65 -5.19
N VAL A 46 -10.98 13.74 -5.06
CA VAL A 46 -11.88 12.58 -5.01
C VAL A 46 -12.71 12.54 -6.27
N ALA A 47 -12.44 11.57 -7.14
CA ALA A 47 -13.25 11.33 -8.34
C ALA A 47 -14.45 10.42 -8.03
N ASP A 48 -15.50 10.52 -8.83
CA ASP A 48 -16.68 9.66 -8.72
C ASP A 48 -16.39 8.20 -9.13
N ASN A 49 -15.50 8.00 -10.10
CA ASN A 49 -15.13 6.69 -10.63
C ASN A 49 -13.69 6.67 -11.18
N ALA A 50 -13.18 5.47 -11.46
CA ALA A 50 -11.80 5.26 -11.94
C ALA A 50 -11.53 5.92 -13.31
N ARG A 51 -12.54 6.01 -14.19
CA ARG A 51 -12.38 6.68 -15.49
C ARG A 51 -12.15 8.18 -15.29
N ARG A 52 -12.95 8.84 -14.44
CA ARG A 52 -12.76 10.27 -14.16
C ARG A 52 -11.44 10.52 -13.45
N LEU A 53 -11.06 9.64 -12.51
CA LEU A 53 -9.78 9.73 -11.81
C LEU A 53 -8.60 9.71 -12.78
N ARG A 54 -8.62 8.80 -13.77
CA ARG A 54 -7.58 8.71 -14.80
C ARG A 54 -7.48 9.99 -15.63
N VAL A 55 -8.61 10.52 -16.09
CA VAL A 55 -8.63 11.78 -16.85
C VAL A 55 -8.08 12.93 -15.99
N LEU A 56 -8.51 13.04 -14.73
CA LEU A 56 -7.99 14.05 -13.82
C LEU A 56 -6.49 13.90 -13.57
N ALA A 57 -6.00 12.67 -13.42
CA ALA A 57 -4.58 12.41 -13.25
C ALA A 57 -3.76 12.90 -14.45
N ASP A 58 -4.21 12.61 -15.67
CA ASP A 58 -3.56 13.04 -16.91
C ASP A 58 -3.57 14.58 -17.02
N GLU A 59 -4.71 15.22 -16.74
CA GLU A 59 -4.86 16.68 -16.75
C GLU A 59 -3.94 17.36 -15.71
N ILE A 60 -3.99 16.90 -14.45
CA ILE A 60 -3.20 17.45 -13.35
C ILE A 60 -1.71 17.27 -13.64
N THR A 61 -1.29 16.09 -14.09
CA THR A 61 0.11 15.81 -14.45
C THR A 61 0.58 16.75 -15.56
N PHE A 62 -0.24 16.96 -16.58
CA PHE A 62 0.08 17.90 -17.66
C PHE A 62 0.30 19.34 -17.14
N PHE A 63 -0.57 19.84 -16.26
CA PHE A 63 -0.48 21.22 -15.77
C PHE A 63 0.53 21.43 -14.63
N ILE A 64 0.83 20.40 -13.84
CA ILE A 64 1.96 20.40 -12.89
C ILE A 64 3.28 20.40 -13.68
N GLY A 65 3.35 19.60 -14.75
CA GLY A 65 4.53 19.51 -15.61
C GLY A 65 5.73 18.93 -14.86
N SER A 66 6.89 19.56 -15.00
CA SER A 66 8.14 19.14 -14.35
C SER A 66 8.33 19.69 -12.93
N ASP A 67 7.29 20.27 -12.33
CA ASP A 67 7.36 20.86 -11.00
C ASP A 67 7.37 19.76 -9.92
N SER A 68 8.57 19.36 -9.51
CA SER A 68 8.76 18.31 -8.50
C SER A 68 8.39 18.74 -7.08
N THR A 69 8.07 20.02 -6.86
CA THR A 69 7.65 20.50 -5.54
C THR A 69 6.25 20.06 -5.17
N VAL A 70 5.43 19.66 -6.15
CA VAL A 70 4.06 19.16 -5.95
C VAL A 70 4.02 17.66 -6.27
N PRO A 71 4.18 16.77 -5.28
CA PRO A 71 4.07 15.34 -5.53
C PRO A 71 2.62 14.99 -5.90
N ILE A 72 2.46 14.21 -6.96
CA ILE A 72 1.18 13.60 -7.34
C ILE A 72 1.22 12.14 -6.89
N ILE A 73 0.28 11.78 -6.02
CA ILE A 73 0.18 10.46 -5.41
C ILE A 73 -1.18 9.88 -5.77
N GLN A 74 -1.22 8.65 -6.26
CA GLN A 74 -2.47 7.92 -6.46
C GLN A 74 -2.62 6.89 -5.35
N PHE A 75 -3.82 6.82 -4.76
CA PHE A 75 -4.15 5.74 -3.83
C PHE A 75 -5.10 4.77 -4.51
N PRO A 76 -4.60 3.57 -4.89
CA PRO A 76 -5.37 2.68 -5.75
C PRO A 76 -6.49 1.99 -4.97
N ASP A 77 -7.59 1.70 -5.68
CA ASP A 77 -8.65 0.84 -5.19
C ASP A 77 -8.15 -0.61 -5.06
N ARG A 78 -8.83 -1.43 -4.28
CA ARG A 78 -8.54 -2.86 -4.16
C ARG A 78 -8.88 -3.66 -5.44
N GLU A 79 -9.65 -3.07 -6.36
CA GLU A 79 -10.15 -3.68 -7.60
C GLU A 79 -10.92 -4.99 -7.37
N CYS A 80 -11.53 -5.13 -6.19
CA CYS A 80 -12.35 -6.27 -5.82
C CYS A 80 -13.69 -5.75 -5.28
N LEU A 81 -14.76 -6.52 -5.48
CA LEU A 81 -16.08 -6.10 -5.00
C LEU A 81 -16.13 -6.12 -3.46
N PRO A 82 -17.01 -5.34 -2.81
CA PRO A 82 -17.22 -5.50 -1.38
C PRO A 82 -17.63 -6.94 -1.03
N TYR A 83 -16.92 -7.56 -0.09
CA TYR A 83 -17.14 -8.95 0.36
C TYR A 83 -16.91 -10.01 -0.72
N ASP A 84 -15.99 -9.73 -1.65
CA ASP A 84 -15.60 -10.70 -2.65
C ASP A 84 -14.93 -11.95 -2.02
N THR A 85 -14.94 -13.03 -2.79
CA THR A 85 -14.23 -14.27 -2.46
C THR A 85 -12.78 -14.27 -2.96
N VAL A 86 -12.39 -13.27 -3.76
CA VAL A 86 -11.02 -13.04 -4.19
C VAL A 86 -10.32 -12.02 -3.31
N SER A 87 -9.01 -12.15 -3.21
CA SER A 87 -8.13 -11.16 -2.57
C SER A 87 -7.63 -10.16 -3.62
N PRO A 88 -7.33 -8.90 -3.21
CA PRO A 88 -6.68 -7.93 -4.09
C PRO A 88 -5.38 -8.48 -4.67
N HIS A 89 -5.04 -8.06 -5.89
CA HIS A 89 -3.77 -8.45 -6.51
C HIS A 89 -2.59 -7.99 -5.62
N PRO A 90 -1.50 -8.78 -5.48
CA PRO A 90 -0.35 -8.40 -4.67
C PRO A 90 0.27 -7.05 -5.06
N ASP A 91 0.31 -6.72 -6.35
CA ASP A 91 0.82 -5.42 -6.83
C ASP A 91 -0.03 -4.25 -6.31
N ILE A 92 -1.36 -4.40 -6.29
CA ILE A 92 -2.27 -3.38 -5.75
C ILE A 92 -2.02 -3.23 -4.24
N THR A 93 -1.92 -4.34 -3.51
CA THR A 93 -1.64 -4.31 -2.06
C THR A 93 -0.28 -3.64 -1.77
N SER A 94 0.73 -3.94 -2.60
CA SER A 94 2.06 -3.34 -2.54
C SER A 94 2.01 -1.82 -2.74
N GLU A 95 1.32 -1.35 -3.79
CA GLU A 95 1.16 0.08 -4.09
C GLU A 95 0.37 0.82 -3.00
N ARG A 96 -0.66 0.17 -2.44
CA ARG A 96 -1.44 0.71 -1.32
C ARG A 96 -0.56 0.90 -0.10
N LEU A 97 0.20 -0.13 0.30
CA LEU A 97 1.10 -0.05 1.45
C LEU A 97 2.21 1.00 1.24
N LYS A 98 2.78 1.09 0.03
CA LYS A 98 3.73 2.15 -0.37
C LYS A 98 3.13 3.54 -0.18
N THR A 99 1.88 3.70 -0.58
CA THR A 99 1.17 4.98 -0.48
C THR A 99 0.88 5.31 0.97
N LEU A 100 0.36 4.35 1.74
CA LEU A 100 0.05 4.54 3.16
C LEU A 100 1.27 4.86 4.02
N SER A 101 2.43 4.23 3.76
CA SER A 101 3.66 4.56 4.49
C SER A 101 4.10 5.99 4.18
N ARG A 102 4.11 6.38 2.91
CA ARG A 102 4.49 7.73 2.47
C ARG A 102 3.55 8.82 2.96
N LEU A 103 2.24 8.57 3.01
CA LEU A 103 1.24 9.57 3.40
C LEU A 103 1.48 10.17 4.79
N THR A 104 2.21 9.47 5.68
CA THR A 104 2.54 9.97 7.02
C THR A 104 3.57 11.11 7.02
N GLU A 105 4.29 11.29 5.91
CA GLU A 105 5.35 12.30 5.75
C GLU A 105 4.94 13.42 4.76
N VAL A 106 3.80 13.28 4.09
CA VAL A 106 3.33 14.23 3.07
C VAL A 106 2.84 15.51 3.72
N SER A 107 3.58 16.60 3.50
CA SER A 107 3.23 17.95 3.97
C SER A 107 2.58 18.82 2.89
N ASN A 108 2.75 18.46 1.61
CA ASN A 108 2.16 19.13 0.46
C ASN A 108 2.01 18.14 -0.72
N GLY A 109 1.18 18.49 -1.71
CA GLY A 109 0.97 17.67 -2.90
C GLY A 109 -0.50 17.34 -3.16
N ILE A 110 -0.72 16.39 -4.08
CA ILE A 110 -2.05 15.98 -4.53
C ILE A 110 -2.20 14.48 -4.35
N LEU A 111 -3.19 14.06 -3.56
CA LEU A 111 -3.64 12.68 -3.43
C LEU A 111 -4.88 12.46 -4.30
N LEU A 112 -4.77 11.55 -5.26
CA LEU A 112 -5.81 11.18 -6.20
C LEU A 112 -6.43 9.85 -5.77
N LEU A 113 -7.75 9.81 -5.58
CA LEU A 113 -8.50 8.58 -5.35
C LEU A 113 -9.97 8.71 -5.79
N THR A 114 -10.70 7.60 -5.79
CA THR A 114 -12.14 7.61 -6.01
C THR A 114 -12.92 7.71 -4.69
N VAL A 115 -14.19 8.06 -4.78
CA VAL A 115 -15.13 8.02 -3.65
C VAL A 115 -15.27 6.62 -3.05
N SER A 116 -15.20 5.57 -3.88
CA SER A 116 -15.24 4.18 -3.41
C SER A 116 -14.02 3.83 -2.56
N THR A 117 -12.83 4.24 -2.99
CA THR A 117 -11.59 4.05 -2.22
C THR A 117 -11.59 4.87 -0.94
N LEU A 118 -12.08 6.11 -0.99
CA LEU A 118 -12.16 6.99 0.19
C LEU A 118 -13.08 6.42 1.29
N SER A 119 -14.12 5.70 0.88
CA SER A 119 -15.08 5.10 1.80
C SER A 119 -14.55 3.85 2.52
N GLN A 120 -13.39 3.32 2.11
CA GLN A 120 -12.78 2.17 2.75
C GLN A 120 -12.08 2.59 4.04
N ARG A 121 -12.30 1.82 5.10
CA ARG A 121 -11.45 1.92 6.30
C ARG A 121 -10.03 1.48 5.95
N LEU A 122 -9.05 2.08 6.60
CA LEU A 122 -7.63 1.80 6.41
C LEU A 122 -7.01 1.22 7.68
N PRO A 123 -5.94 0.40 7.56
CA PRO A 123 -5.21 -0.05 8.73
C PRO A 123 -4.66 1.14 9.52
N PRO A 124 -4.50 1.00 10.85
CA PRO A 124 -3.88 2.04 11.65
C PRO A 124 -2.47 2.40 11.16
N PRO A 125 -2.05 3.68 11.17
CA PRO A 125 -0.71 4.07 10.72
C PRO A 125 0.42 3.33 11.45
N HIS A 126 0.25 3.06 12.75
CA HIS A 126 1.24 2.34 13.54
C HIS A 126 1.46 0.90 13.08
N TYR A 127 0.48 0.28 12.42
CA TYR A 127 0.65 -1.06 11.86
C TYR A 127 1.53 -1.02 10.61
N VAL A 128 1.25 -0.08 9.71
CA VAL A 128 2.01 0.08 8.46
C VAL A 128 3.46 0.48 8.76
N LEU A 129 3.66 1.43 9.67
CA LEU A 129 4.99 1.94 10.04
C LEU A 129 5.74 1.05 11.04
N GLY A 130 5.03 0.41 11.98
CA GLY A 130 5.66 -0.32 13.09
C GLY A 130 6.19 -1.70 12.71
N GLN A 131 5.84 -2.19 11.53
CA GLN A 131 6.23 -3.51 11.02
C GLN A 131 7.25 -3.41 9.87
N SER A 132 7.80 -2.22 9.63
CA SER A 132 8.91 -2.05 8.70
C SER A 132 10.21 -2.56 9.31
N PHE A 133 10.98 -3.36 8.56
CA PHE A 133 12.36 -3.64 8.95
C PHE A 133 13.31 -3.58 7.77
N ALA A 134 14.55 -3.17 8.06
CA ALA A 134 15.59 -3.04 7.06
C ALA A 134 16.59 -4.20 7.12
N LEU A 135 17.12 -4.58 5.97
CA LEU A 135 18.27 -5.47 5.84
C LEU A 135 19.36 -4.74 5.06
N SER A 136 20.60 -4.80 5.56
CA SER A 136 21.75 -4.14 4.93
C SER A 136 22.86 -5.14 4.66
N SER A 137 23.65 -4.88 3.62
CA SER A 137 24.89 -5.63 3.36
C SER A 137 25.80 -5.57 4.59
N GLY A 138 26.46 -6.68 4.90
CA GLY A 138 27.28 -6.87 6.11
C GLY A 138 26.50 -7.31 7.36
N THR A 139 25.16 -7.31 7.33
CA THR A 139 24.34 -7.78 8.47
C THR A 139 24.39 -9.30 8.58
N ASN A 140 24.55 -9.82 9.80
CA ASN A 140 24.38 -11.25 10.07
C ASN A 140 22.89 -11.59 10.23
N ILE A 141 22.45 -12.62 9.53
CA ILE A 141 21.07 -13.09 9.47
C ILE A 141 21.01 -14.54 9.94
N ASP A 142 20.27 -14.77 11.02
CA ASP A 142 19.75 -16.10 11.32
C ASP A 142 18.57 -16.40 10.37
N ASN A 143 18.79 -17.32 9.43
CA ASN A 143 17.81 -17.74 8.43
C ASN A 143 16.50 -18.23 9.05
N ALA A 144 16.54 -18.93 10.18
CA ALA A 144 15.34 -19.44 10.83
C ALA A 144 14.53 -18.28 11.43
N ASN A 145 15.21 -17.34 12.10
CA ASN A 145 14.59 -16.15 12.65
C ASN A 145 14.01 -15.24 11.55
N LEU A 146 14.77 -14.99 10.47
CA LEU A 146 14.28 -14.18 9.35
C LEU A 146 13.02 -14.79 8.72
N ARG A 147 12.99 -16.12 8.51
CA ARG A 147 11.78 -16.81 8.01
C ARG A 147 10.59 -16.58 8.93
N THR A 148 10.78 -16.74 10.24
CA THR A 148 9.71 -16.49 11.22
C THR A 148 9.23 -15.04 11.16
N ARG A 149 10.15 -14.06 11.09
CA ARG A 149 9.82 -12.64 10.97
C ARG A 149 9.05 -12.32 9.69
N LEU A 150 9.46 -12.89 8.55
CA LEU A 150 8.77 -12.72 7.27
C LEU A 150 7.35 -13.29 7.32
N VAL A 151 7.18 -14.50 7.86
CA VAL A 151 5.85 -15.11 8.03
C VAL A 151 4.97 -14.28 8.96
N MET A 152 5.51 -13.79 10.08
CA MET A 152 4.79 -12.92 11.00
C MET A 152 4.40 -11.58 10.34
N ALA A 153 5.24 -11.05 9.46
CA ALA A 153 4.96 -9.86 8.67
C ALA A 153 3.96 -10.12 7.53
N GLY A 154 3.54 -11.36 7.29
CA GLY A 154 2.55 -11.72 6.28
C GLY A 154 3.12 -12.10 4.91
N TYR A 155 4.44 -12.31 4.81
CA TYR A 155 5.08 -12.79 3.59
C TYR A 155 4.85 -14.29 3.38
N VAL A 156 4.76 -14.68 2.11
CA VAL A 156 4.50 -16.06 1.69
C VAL A 156 5.79 -16.72 1.21
N SER A 157 6.10 -17.88 1.77
CA SER A 157 7.22 -18.70 1.30
C SER A 157 6.82 -19.40 0.00
N VAL A 158 7.59 -19.17 -1.06
CA VAL A 158 7.39 -19.77 -2.38
C VAL A 158 8.67 -20.46 -2.85
N SER A 159 8.56 -21.29 -3.89
CA SER A 159 9.74 -21.88 -4.53
C SER A 159 10.49 -20.87 -5.40
N GLN A 160 9.76 -19.92 -6.01
CA GLN A 160 10.28 -18.87 -6.88
C GLN A 160 9.46 -17.60 -6.70
N VAL A 161 10.16 -16.50 -6.38
CA VAL A 161 9.56 -15.19 -6.17
C VAL A 161 9.15 -14.56 -7.50
N THR A 162 7.89 -14.18 -7.58
CA THR A 162 7.25 -13.55 -8.74
C THR A 162 6.54 -12.25 -8.34
N TYR A 163 5.84 -12.24 -7.21
CA TYR A 163 4.99 -11.13 -6.78
C TYR A 163 5.46 -10.49 -5.47
N PRO A 164 5.10 -9.21 -5.21
CA PRO A 164 5.31 -8.57 -3.92
C PRO A 164 4.71 -9.39 -2.76
N GLY A 165 5.39 -9.40 -1.61
CA GLY A 165 5.01 -10.20 -0.45
C GLY A 165 5.48 -11.65 -0.50
N GLU A 166 6.22 -12.05 -1.52
CA GLU A 166 6.81 -13.40 -1.62
C GLU A 166 8.28 -13.41 -1.22
N TYR A 167 8.73 -14.57 -0.71
CA TYR A 167 10.15 -14.84 -0.51
C TYR A 167 10.48 -16.31 -0.76
N ALA A 168 11.73 -16.59 -1.13
CA ALA A 168 12.26 -17.92 -1.32
C ALA A 168 13.67 -18.01 -0.74
N VAL A 169 14.00 -19.12 -0.08
CA VAL A 169 15.33 -19.36 0.48
C VAL A 169 15.93 -20.61 -0.15
N ARG A 170 17.10 -20.46 -0.76
CA ARG A 170 17.80 -21.49 -1.53
C ARG A 170 19.27 -21.54 -1.14
N GLY A 171 19.60 -22.33 -0.12
CA GLY A 171 20.97 -22.41 0.40
C GLY A 171 21.46 -21.04 0.90
N GLY A 172 22.55 -20.54 0.33
CA GLY A 172 23.11 -19.22 0.63
C GLY A 172 22.46 -18.05 -0.12
N VAL A 173 21.24 -18.21 -0.63
CA VAL A 173 20.54 -17.14 -1.35
C VAL A 173 19.13 -16.97 -0.80
N ILE A 174 18.73 -15.72 -0.60
CA ILE A 174 17.34 -15.35 -0.29
C ILE A 174 16.83 -14.43 -1.37
N ASP A 175 15.79 -14.86 -2.08
CA ASP A 175 15.01 -14.00 -2.96
C ASP A 175 13.83 -13.45 -2.17
N ILE A 176 13.57 -12.16 -2.28
CA ILE A 176 12.45 -11.50 -1.61
C ILE A 176 11.91 -10.37 -2.46
N TYR A 177 10.59 -10.24 -2.51
CA TYR A 177 9.92 -9.10 -3.14
C TYR A 177 9.20 -8.28 -2.06
N PRO A 178 9.84 -7.20 -1.57
CA PRO A 178 9.24 -6.38 -0.53
C PRO A 178 7.95 -5.70 -1.00
N MET A 179 6.94 -5.63 -0.13
CA MET A 179 5.79 -4.77 -0.35
C MET A 179 6.27 -3.30 -0.41
N GLY A 180 5.71 -2.56 -1.35
CA GLY A 180 6.07 -1.18 -1.67
C GLY A 180 7.34 -0.97 -2.48
N SER A 181 8.08 -2.04 -2.80
CA SER A 181 9.17 -1.99 -3.78
C SER A 181 8.66 -2.19 -5.20
N ASP A 182 9.31 -1.55 -6.17
CA ASP A 182 9.02 -1.72 -7.60
C ASP A 182 9.76 -2.94 -8.21
N GLN A 183 10.71 -3.52 -7.47
CA GLN A 183 11.53 -4.64 -7.92
C GLN A 183 11.88 -5.60 -6.76
N PRO A 184 12.07 -6.90 -7.03
CA PRO A 184 12.51 -7.85 -6.03
C PRO A 184 14.04 -7.87 -5.88
N PHE A 185 14.49 -8.41 -4.76
CA PHE A 185 15.88 -8.45 -4.35
C PHE A 185 16.37 -9.88 -4.09
N ARG A 186 17.63 -10.11 -4.42
CA ARG A 186 18.39 -11.31 -4.11
C ARG A 186 19.48 -10.93 -3.11
N LEU A 187 19.46 -11.58 -1.96
CA LEU A 187 20.48 -11.48 -0.92
C LEU A 187 21.41 -12.68 -1.08
N ASP A 188 22.65 -12.42 -1.46
CA ASP A 188 23.72 -13.41 -1.51
C ASP A 188 24.36 -13.49 -0.12
N LEU A 189 24.36 -14.68 0.48
CA LEU A 189 24.88 -14.94 1.83
C LEU A 189 26.22 -15.65 1.77
N PHE A 190 27.14 -15.24 2.65
CA PHE A 190 28.35 -15.98 2.98
C PHE A 190 28.26 -16.47 4.42
N GLY A 191 27.91 -17.74 4.60
CA GLY A 191 27.52 -18.27 5.91
C GLY A 191 26.20 -17.65 6.36
N ASP A 192 26.22 -16.90 7.46
CA ASP A 192 25.10 -16.13 8.01
C ASP A 192 25.16 -14.64 7.63
N GLN A 193 26.22 -14.17 6.98
CA GLN A 193 26.35 -12.75 6.63
C GLN A 193 25.76 -12.44 5.25
N VAL A 194 25.01 -11.34 5.13
CA VAL A 194 24.63 -10.77 3.84
C VAL A 194 25.86 -10.17 3.17
N GLU A 195 26.38 -10.83 2.14
CA GLU A 195 27.53 -10.32 1.40
C GLU A 195 27.10 -9.22 0.44
N ARG A 196 25.99 -9.43 -0.29
CA ARG A 196 25.52 -8.50 -1.30
C ARG A 196 24.01 -8.56 -1.46
N ILE A 197 23.40 -7.41 -1.72
CA ILE A 197 22.00 -7.30 -2.11
C ILE A 197 21.93 -6.82 -3.54
N ARG A 198 21.17 -7.53 -4.38
CA ARG A 198 21.00 -7.23 -5.81
C ARG A 198 19.53 -7.16 -6.18
N PHE A 199 19.16 -6.25 -7.05
CA PHE A 199 17.88 -6.36 -7.75
C PHE A 199 17.90 -7.58 -8.68
N PHE A 200 16.75 -8.20 -8.94
CA PHE A 200 16.63 -9.20 -10.01
C PHE A 200 15.31 -9.03 -10.77
N ASN A 201 15.27 -9.54 -12.00
CA ASN A 201 14.04 -9.55 -12.78
C ASN A 201 13.22 -10.83 -12.46
N PRO A 202 11.96 -10.72 -12.01
CA PRO A 202 11.16 -11.87 -11.56
C PRO A 202 10.83 -12.88 -12.67
N GLU A 203 10.80 -12.46 -13.94
CA GLU A 203 10.52 -13.35 -15.07
C GLU A 203 11.76 -14.16 -15.47
N THR A 204 12.90 -13.49 -15.63
CA THR A 204 14.15 -14.10 -16.10
C THR A 204 15.01 -14.68 -14.98
N GLN A 205 14.70 -14.33 -13.72
CA GLN A 205 15.44 -14.72 -12.50
C GLN A 205 16.92 -14.28 -12.49
N LYS A 206 17.27 -13.29 -13.32
CA LYS A 206 18.62 -12.74 -13.44
C LYS A 206 18.80 -11.52 -12.56
N SER A 207 19.87 -11.53 -11.76
CA SER A 207 20.29 -10.37 -10.99
C SER A 207 20.78 -9.24 -11.90
N THR A 208 20.65 -8.00 -11.42
CA THR A 208 21.06 -6.79 -12.13
C THR A 208 22.05 -5.99 -11.27
N HIS A 209 21.75 -4.75 -10.94
CA HIS A 209 22.59 -3.88 -10.13
C HIS A 209 22.42 -4.16 -8.63
N SER A 210 23.39 -3.70 -7.83
CA SER A 210 23.42 -3.91 -6.38
C SER A 210 22.88 -2.70 -5.62
N THR A 211 22.42 -2.93 -4.39
CA THR A 211 22.03 -1.90 -3.41
C THR A 211 22.64 -2.25 -2.06
N ASP A 212 22.81 -1.25 -1.20
CA ASP A 212 23.39 -1.44 0.13
C ASP A 212 22.37 -1.98 1.13
N SER A 213 21.10 -1.63 0.97
CA SER A 213 20.02 -1.99 1.89
C SER A 213 18.67 -2.14 1.19
N ILE A 214 17.76 -2.81 1.88
CA ILE A 214 16.34 -2.91 1.54
C ILE A 214 15.48 -2.62 2.76
N GLU A 215 14.29 -2.09 2.51
CA GLU A 215 13.23 -1.92 3.50
C GLU A 215 12.05 -2.80 3.13
N LEU A 216 11.43 -3.41 4.14
CA LEU A 216 10.28 -4.29 3.97
C LEU A 216 9.08 -3.69 4.67
N LEU A 217 8.03 -3.35 3.94
CA LEU A 217 6.70 -3.10 4.50
C LEU A 217 6.03 -4.43 4.87
N PRO A 218 4.93 -4.42 5.65
CA PRO A 218 4.14 -5.63 5.90
C PRO A 218 3.72 -6.33 4.61
N GLY A 219 3.62 -7.65 4.62
CA GLY A 219 3.11 -8.43 3.49
C GLY A 219 1.62 -8.22 3.22
N ARG A 220 0.87 -7.60 4.16
CA ARG A 220 -0.58 -7.37 4.08
C ARG A 220 -0.99 -6.10 4.81
N GLU A 221 -2.20 -5.60 4.52
CA GLU A 221 -2.85 -4.50 5.26
C GLU A 221 -3.37 -4.91 6.66
N TYR A 222 -3.09 -6.12 7.14
CA TYR A 222 -3.47 -6.59 8.48
C TYR A 222 -2.49 -7.65 8.98
N PRO A 223 -2.27 -7.74 10.31
CA PRO A 223 -1.29 -8.66 10.87
C PRO A 223 -1.74 -10.12 10.77
N THR A 224 -0.78 -11.03 10.60
CA THR A 224 -1.02 -12.49 10.52
C THR A 224 -0.21 -13.30 11.54
N SER A 225 0.28 -12.64 12.59
CA SER A 225 0.92 -13.31 13.72
C SER A 225 -0.05 -14.18 14.52
N ASP A 226 0.49 -15.05 15.36
CA ASP A 226 -0.27 -15.91 16.29
C ASP A 226 -1.23 -15.11 17.17
N ASP A 227 -0.75 -13.98 17.69
CA ASP A 227 -1.53 -13.07 18.53
C ASP A 227 -2.65 -12.41 17.71
N ALA A 228 -2.35 -11.97 16.49
CA ALA A 228 -3.33 -11.37 15.59
C ALA A 228 -4.43 -12.36 15.18
N ILE A 229 -4.07 -13.63 14.91
CA ILE A 229 -5.03 -14.70 14.63
C ILE A 229 -5.89 -14.99 15.88
N SER A 230 -5.30 -14.93 17.07
CA SER A 230 -6.02 -15.13 18.32
C SER A 230 -7.02 -14.00 18.57
N LEU A 231 -6.61 -12.74 18.35
CA LEU A 231 -7.46 -11.56 18.41
C LEU A 231 -8.61 -11.64 17.38
N PHE A 232 -8.29 -11.96 16.13
CA PHE A 232 -9.28 -12.21 15.08
C PHE A 232 -10.35 -13.19 15.55
N ARG A 233 -9.93 -14.34 16.09
CA ARG A 233 -10.86 -15.40 16.51
C ARG A 233 -11.71 -14.95 17.69
N ALA A 234 -11.18 -14.15 18.61
CA ALA A 234 -11.93 -13.58 19.72
C ALA A 234 -12.97 -12.56 19.22
N ASN A 235 -12.55 -11.62 18.37
CA ASN A 235 -13.42 -10.62 17.75
C ASN A 235 -14.51 -11.25 16.88
N PHE A 236 -14.17 -12.29 16.11
CA PHE A 236 -15.13 -13.04 15.29
C PHE A 236 -16.24 -13.66 16.16
N ARG A 237 -15.88 -14.35 17.26
CA ARG A 237 -16.86 -14.96 18.19
C ARG A 237 -17.73 -13.94 18.91
N ARG A 238 -17.23 -12.71 19.10
CA ARG A 238 -17.98 -11.61 19.71
C ARG A 238 -18.98 -11.00 18.75
N LEU A 239 -18.63 -10.91 17.46
CA LEU A 239 -19.42 -10.22 16.45
C LEU A 239 -20.45 -11.14 15.77
N PHE A 240 -20.09 -12.39 15.51
CA PHE A 240 -20.93 -13.32 14.76
C PHE A 240 -21.53 -14.40 15.66
N GLU A 241 -22.82 -14.66 15.47
CA GLU A 241 -23.56 -15.71 16.17
C GLU A 241 -23.37 -17.10 15.53
N GLY A 242 -23.67 -18.15 16.29
CA GLY A 242 -23.60 -19.54 15.82
C GLY A 242 -22.25 -20.20 16.03
N ASP A 243 -22.05 -21.37 15.40
CA ASP A 243 -20.81 -22.14 15.47
C ASP A 243 -19.76 -21.59 14.49
N PRO A 244 -18.67 -20.96 14.96
CA PRO A 244 -17.65 -20.37 14.10
C PRO A 244 -16.93 -21.39 13.21
N GLN A 245 -16.88 -22.67 13.60
CA GLN A 245 -16.21 -23.72 12.83
C GLN A 245 -16.89 -24.01 11.50
N LYS A 246 -18.16 -23.60 11.34
CA LYS A 246 -18.88 -23.67 10.06
C LYS A 246 -18.48 -22.58 9.09
N HIS A 247 -17.84 -21.50 9.56
CA HIS A 247 -17.41 -20.40 8.72
C HIS A 247 -16.03 -20.67 8.09
N LEU A 248 -15.95 -20.60 6.76
CA LEU A 248 -14.75 -20.98 6.00
C LEU A 248 -13.50 -20.17 6.41
N ILE A 249 -13.65 -18.85 6.59
CA ILE A 249 -12.54 -17.97 6.98
C ILE A 249 -12.04 -18.31 8.38
N TYR A 250 -12.95 -18.54 9.33
CA TYR A 250 -12.61 -18.82 10.72
C TYR A 250 -11.89 -20.16 10.85
N ARG A 251 -12.39 -21.19 10.16
CA ARG A 251 -11.77 -22.52 10.12
C ARG A 251 -10.38 -22.46 9.48
N ALA A 252 -10.24 -21.80 8.34
CA ALA A 252 -8.96 -21.68 7.64
C ALA A 252 -7.90 -20.98 8.51
N LEU A 253 -8.25 -19.87 9.16
CA LEU A 253 -7.33 -19.18 10.08
C LEU A 253 -6.99 -20.02 11.31
N SER A 254 -7.93 -20.81 11.82
CA SER A 254 -7.68 -21.74 12.92
C SER A 254 -6.64 -22.80 12.54
N GLU A 255 -6.56 -23.15 11.27
CA GLU A 255 -5.56 -24.06 10.67
C GLU A 255 -4.32 -23.32 10.14
N ARG A 256 -4.15 -22.04 10.48
CA ARG A 256 -3.02 -21.18 10.02
C ARG A 256 -2.94 -21.01 8.50
N ARG A 257 -4.09 -21.06 7.82
CA ARG A 257 -4.21 -20.77 6.39
C ARG A 257 -4.84 -19.40 6.19
N LEU A 258 -4.34 -18.66 5.20
CA LEU A 258 -4.88 -17.36 4.79
C LEU A 258 -5.74 -17.57 3.53
N PRO A 259 -7.07 -17.74 3.67
CA PRO A 259 -7.95 -17.97 2.52
C PRO A 259 -8.18 -16.68 1.73
N ALA A 260 -8.55 -16.82 0.46
CA ALA A 260 -9.04 -15.71 -0.33
C ALA A 260 -10.32 -15.10 0.31
N GLY A 261 -10.50 -13.79 0.16
CA GLY A 261 -11.59 -13.03 0.78
C GLY A 261 -11.37 -12.71 2.27
N LEU A 262 -10.26 -13.14 2.88
CA LEU A 262 -9.90 -12.74 4.25
C LEU A 262 -9.76 -11.22 4.40
N ASP A 263 -9.39 -10.52 3.32
CA ASP A 263 -9.15 -9.08 3.28
C ASP A 263 -10.37 -8.23 3.61
N TYR A 264 -11.58 -8.81 3.66
CA TYR A 264 -12.83 -8.15 4.08
C TYR A 264 -13.13 -8.31 5.57
N PHE A 265 -12.42 -9.20 6.26
CA PHE A 265 -12.49 -9.37 7.71
C PHE A 265 -11.31 -8.70 8.42
N TRP A 266 -10.51 -7.92 7.68
CA TRP A 266 -9.33 -7.25 8.19
C TRP A 266 -9.56 -6.44 9.49
N PRO A 267 -10.72 -5.78 9.73
CA PRO A 267 -10.90 -5.01 10.97
C PRO A 267 -10.87 -5.88 12.23
N LEU A 268 -11.14 -7.19 12.11
CA LEU A 268 -11.12 -8.10 13.26
C LEU A 268 -9.71 -8.40 13.77
N PHE A 269 -8.67 -8.08 13.00
CA PHE A 269 -7.27 -8.19 13.41
C PHE A 269 -6.77 -6.99 14.22
N PHE A 270 -7.63 -6.00 14.46
CA PHE A 270 -7.33 -4.80 15.21
C PHE A 270 -8.33 -4.64 16.36
N ASP A 271 -7.93 -3.87 17.38
CA ASP A 271 -8.78 -3.51 18.54
C ASP A 271 -9.75 -2.37 18.22
#